data_AF-A0AA45U994-F1
#
_entry.id   AF-A0AA45U994-F1
#
_cell.length_a   1.000
_cell.length_b   1.000
_cell.length_c   1.000
_cell.angle_alpha   90.00
_cell.angle_beta   90.00
_cell.angle_gamma   90.00
#
_symmetry.space_group_name_H-M   'P 1'
#
loop_
_entity.id
_entity.type
_entity.pdbx_description
1 polymer ?
#
loop_
_entity_poly.entity_id
_entity_poly.type
_entity_poly.pdbx_seq_one_letter_code
_entity_poly.pdbx_strand_id
1 'polypeptide(L)'
;MSESRTTAVHVHDACEVYVGRAFRAWAKPGPLNPVPGRFGNPFKPGGVKTWKAMIRTYFEPWLAKLPADEAERIRDEAQRRMAPGPDAFESFRWYLELRTKHDPAFLRDVRTLRGKRLGCWCKPGPCHADVLAAWLDSGD
;
A
#
# COMPACT_ATOMS: atom_id res chain seq x y z
N MET A 1 23.37 -13.40 -8.99
CA MET A 1 22.19 -13.37 -9.89
C MET A 1 21.67 -11.94 -9.83
N SER A 2 21.61 -11.23 -10.97
CA SER A 2 20.94 -9.91 -11.00
C SER A 2 19.47 -10.16 -10.71
N GLU A 3 18.98 -9.83 -9.51
CA GLU A 3 17.55 -9.80 -9.28
C GLU A 3 16.92 -8.83 -10.29
N SER A 4 15.85 -9.24 -10.96
CA SER A 4 15.10 -8.36 -11.84
C SER A 4 14.67 -7.12 -11.07
N ARG A 5 14.65 -5.94 -11.71
CA ARG A 5 14.19 -4.71 -11.08
C ARG A 5 12.68 -4.77 -10.86
N THR A 6 12.22 -4.31 -9.70
CA THR A 6 10.78 -4.13 -9.44
C THR A 6 10.25 -2.98 -10.29
N THR A 7 9.15 -3.17 -11.02
CA THR A 7 8.61 -2.12 -11.92
C THR A 7 7.11 -1.95 -11.74
N ALA A 8 6.61 -0.73 -11.90
CA ALA A 8 5.18 -0.45 -11.89
C ALA A 8 4.63 -0.38 -13.31
N VAL A 9 3.52 -1.07 -13.57
CA VAL A 9 2.91 -1.22 -14.89
C VAL A 9 1.40 -1.01 -14.83
N HIS A 10 0.76 -0.72 -15.97
CA HIS A 10 -0.69 -0.80 -16.01
C HIS A 10 -1.13 -2.26 -15.79
N VAL A 11 -2.30 -2.46 -15.20
CA VAL A 11 -2.75 -3.81 -14.81
C VAL A 11 -2.90 -4.78 -16.00
N HIS A 12 -3.06 -4.25 -17.21
CA HIS A 12 -3.16 -5.05 -18.44
C HIS A 12 -1.81 -5.31 -19.11
N ASP A 13 -0.72 -4.73 -18.61
CA ASP A 13 0.59 -4.76 -19.27
C ASP A 13 1.50 -5.78 -18.60
N ALA A 14 1.23 -7.07 -18.82
CA ALA A 14 1.98 -8.18 -18.24
C ALA A 14 2.20 -8.01 -16.71
N CYS A 15 1.14 -7.63 -16.00
CA CYS A 15 1.13 -7.50 -14.55
C CYS A 15 1.32 -8.88 -13.91
N GLU A 16 2.24 -8.99 -12.95
CA GLU A 16 2.45 -10.21 -12.17
C GLU A 16 1.73 -10.14 -10.82
N VAL A 17 1.69 -8.97 -10.19
CA VAL A 17 0.98 -8.75 -8.93
C VAL A 17 0.25 -7.42 -8.97
N TYR A 18 -1.05 -7.46 -8.75
CA TYR A 18 -1.88 -6.29 -8.56
C TYR A 18 -1.70 -5.72 -7.17
N VAL A 19 -1.31 -4.45 -7.09
CA VAL A 19 -1.04 -3.75 -5.82
C VAL A 19 -2.06 -2.66 -5.52
N GLY A 20 -3.11 -2.54 -6.34
CA GLY A 20 -4.17 -1.56 -6.12
C GLY A 20 -5.11 -1.94 -4.97
N ARG A 21 -6.08 -1.06 -4.70
CA ARG A 21 -7.14 -1.34 -3.71
C ARG A 21 -8.04 -2.48 -4.18
N ALA A 22 -8.65 -3.19 -3.22
CA ALA A 22 -9.69 -4.16 -3.50
C ALA A 22 -10.92 -3.48 -4.13
N PHE A 23 -11.24 -3.77 -5.39
CA PHE A 23 -12.47 -3.30 -6.04
C PHE A 23 -12.91 -4.22 -7.19
N ARG A 24 -14.23 -4.33 -7.42
CA ARG A 24 -14.82 -5.14 -8.51
C ARG A 24 -14.18 -6.55 -8.57
N ALA A 25 -13.68 -6.97 -9.74
CA ALA A 25 -13.03 -8.26 -9.94
C ALA A 25 -11.78 -8.46 -9.05
N TRP A 26 -11.16 -7.39 -8.57
CA TRP A 26 -9.99 -7.41 -7.69
C TRP A 26 -10.34 -7.42 -6.20
N ALA A 27 -11.63 -7.54 -5.86
CA ALA A 27 -12.07 -7.62 -4.46
C ALA A 27 -11.94 -9.02 -3.86
N LYS A 28 -11.82 -10.06 -4.69
CA LYS A 28 -11.63 -11.45 -4.26
C LYS A 28 -10.20 -11.91 -4.53
N PRO A 29 -9.64 -12.82 -3.72
CA PRO A 29 -8.34 -13.42 -3.99
C PRO A 29 -8.30 -14.07 -5.37
N GLY A 30 -7.17 -13.95 -6.05
CA GLY A 30 -6.93 -14.57 -7.34
C GLY A 30 -5.44 -14.65 -7.67
N PRO A 31 -5.06 -15.23 -8.82
CA PRO A 31 -3.65 -15.48 -9.15
C PRO A 31 -2.78 -14.22 -9.14
N LEU A 32 -3.31 -13.12 -9.68
CA LEU A 32 -2.62 -11.83 -9.73
C LEU A 32 -2.85 -10.97 -8.48
N ASN A 33 -3.75 -11.36 -7.58
CA ASN A 33 -4.10 -10.60 -6.39
C ASN A 33 -4.45 -11.53 -5.23
N PRO A 34 -3.46 -12.24 -4.67
CA PRO A 34 -3.73 -13.25 -3.63
C PRO A 34 -4.22 -12.61 -2.33
N VAL A 35 -3.89 -11.34 -2.09
CA VAL A 35 -4.26 -10.58 -0.88
C VAL A 35 -4.91 -9.24 -1.26
N PRO A 36 -6.22 -9.23 -1.61
CA PRO A 36 -6.90 -8.05 -2.11
C PRO A 36 -6.71 -6.79 -1.27
N GLY A 37 -6.26 -5.72 -1.92
CA GLY A 37 -6.10 -4.40 -1.31
C GLY A 37 -4.93 -4.27 -0.34
N ARG A 38 -4.16 -5.34 -0.10
CA ARG A 38 -3.07 -5.36 0.90
C ARG A 38 -2.06 -4.24 0.71
N PHE A 39 -1.75 -3.91 -0.55
CA PHE A 39 -0.73 -2.94 -0.95
C PHE A 39 -1.33 -1.62 -1.46
N GLY A 40 -2.64 -1.45 -1.38
CA GLY A 40 -3.32 -0.28 -1.92
C GLY A 40 -3.04 0.98 -1.11
N ASN A 41 -2.86 2.11 -1.78
CA ASN A 41 -2.74 3.41 -1.11
C ASN A 41 -4.08 3.83 -0.44
N PRO A 42 -4.12 3.99 0.90
CA PRO A 42 -5.32 4.44 1.61
C PRO A 42 -5.64 5.93 1.42
N PHE A 43 -4.65 6.76 1.06
CA PHE A 43 -4.75 8.22 0.97
C PHE A 43 -5.14 8.75 -0.41
N LYS A 44 -5.35 7.88 -1.41
CA LYS A 44 -5.80 8.34 -2.73
C LYS A 44 -7.15 9.07 -2.61
N PRO A 45 -7.25 10.32 -3.09
CA PRO A 45 -8.51 11.06 -3.11
C PRO A 45 -9.63 10.26 -3.79
N GLY A 46 -10.82 10.29 -3.19
CA GLY A 46 -12.00 9.54 -3.68
C GLY A 46 -11.90 8.01 -3.55
N GLY A 47 -10.81 7.48 -2.99
CA GLY A 47 -10.61 6.06 -2.79
C GLY A 47 -11.36 5.53 -1.57
N VAL A 48 -10.85 5.83 -0.39
CA VAL A 48 -11.54 5.53 0.87
C VAL A 48 -12.38 6.76 1.24
N LYS A 49 -13.70 6.59 1.37
CA LYS A 49 -14.61 7.74 1.52
C LYS A 49 -14.63 8.34 2.92
N THR A 50 -14.24 7.59 3.95
CA THR A 50 -14.30 8.06 5.34
C THR A 50 -13.07 7.63 6.12
N TRP A 51 -12.64 8.47 7.07
CA TRP A 51 -11.51 8.18 7.95
C TRP A 51 -11.73 6.88 8.73
N LYS A 52 -12.95 6.65 9.23
CA LYS A 52 -13.33 5.42 9.93
C LYS A 52 -13.14 4.17 9.07
N ALA A 53 -13.51 4.24 7.79
CA ALA A 53 -13.29 3.13 6.86
C ALA A 53 -11.79 2.91 6.56
N MET A 54 -11.02 4.00 6.49
CA MET A 54 -9.57 3.94 6.28
C MET A 54 -8.87 3.25 7.45
N ILE A 55 -9.11 3.70 8.68
CA ILE A 55 -8.52 3.10 9.87
C ILE A 55 -8.86 1.63 9.98
N ARG A 56 -10.16 1.30 9.92
CA ARG A 56 -10.62 -0.09 10.04
C ARG A 56 -9.93 -1.03 9.04
N THR A 57 -9.73 -0.57 7.80
CA THR A 57 -9.23 -1.42 6.71
C THR A 57 -7.71 -1.51 6.70
N TYR A 58 -7.01 -0.38 6.90
CA TYR A 58 -5.56 -0.27 6.63
C TYR A 58 -4.69 -0.17 7.89
N PHE A 59 -5.28 0.18 9.04
CA PHE A 59 -4.54 0.47 10.27
C PHE A 59 -4.90 -0.49 11.42
N GLU A 60 -6.19 -0.70 11.68
CA GLU A 60 -6.69 -1.55 12.78
C GLU A 60 -6.02 -2.94 12.88
N PRO A 61 -5.77 -3.67 11.77
CA PRO A 61 -5.21 -5.03 11.85
C PRO A 61 -3.83 -5.13 12.52
N TRP A 62 -3.07 -4.03 12.55
CA TRP A 62 -1.74 -3.98 13.15
C TRP A 62 -1.63 -2.95 14.28
N LEU A 63 -2.40 -1.86 14.27
CA LEU A 63 -2.45 -0.91 15.39
C LEU A 63 -2.95 -1.54 16.69
N ALA A 64 -3.87 -2.52 16.61
CA ALA A 64 -4.39 -3.19 17.80
C ALA A 64 -3.33 -3.97 18.60
N LYS A 65 -2.11 -4.12 18.04
CA LYS A 65 -0.97 -4.82 18.67
C LYS A 65 0.03 -3.86 19.31
N LEU A 66 -0.17 -2.55 19.18
CA LEU A 66 0.72 -1.51 19.71
C LEU A 66 0.22 -0.99 21.05
N PRO A 67 1.10 -0.36 21.85
CA PRO A 67 0.69 0.45 23.01
C PRO A 67 -0.39 1.48 22.62
N ALA A 68 -1.35 1.71 23.51
CA ALA A 68 -2.53 2.53 23.20
C ALA A 68 -2.17 3.96 22.79
N ASP A 69 -1.20 4.57 23.46
CA ASP A 69 -0.70 5.92 23.20
C ASP A 69 0.05 6.02 21.86
N GLU A 70 0.81 5.00 21.47
CA GLU A 70 1.42 4.90 20.14
C GLU A 70 0.34 4.73 19.06
N ALA A 71 -0.62 3.83 19.27
CA ALA A 71 -1.71 3.60 18.34
C ALA A 71 -2.59 4.84 18.14
N GLU A 72 -2.85 5.60 19.20
CA GLU A 72 -3.58 6.88 19.14
C GLU A 72 -2.83 7.93 18.33
N ARG A 73 -1.53 8.14 18.62
CA ARG A 73 -0.69 9.07 17.84
C ARG A 73 -0.66 8.74 16.34
N ILE A 74 -0.61 7.45 15.99
CA ILE A 74 -0.66 7.02 14.59
C ILE A 74 -2.04 7.28 13.97
N ARG A 75 -3.14 7.05 14.70
CA ARG A 75 -4.49 7.36 14.22
C ARG A 75 -4.66 8.85 13.91
N ASP A 76 -4.17 9.71 14.80
CA ASP A 76 -4.24 11.16 14.62
C ASP A 76 -3.45 11.62 13.39
N GLU A 77 -2.24 11.09 13.19
CA GLU A 77 -1.43 11.41 12.02
C GLU A 77 -2.05 10.88 10.72
N ALA A 78 -2.60 9.66 10.74
CA ALA A 78 -3.32 9.11 9.60
C ALA A 78 -4.54 9.98 9.25
N GLN A 79 -5.28 10.46 10.25
CA GLN A 79 -6.42 11.36 10.05
C GLN A 79 -5.97 12.70 9.44
N ARG A 80 -4.89 13.32 9.94
CA ARG A 80 -4.33 14.54 9.35
C ARG A 80 -3.94 14.34 7.89
N ARG A 81 -3.28 13.22 7.57
CA ARG A 81 -2.85 12.89 6.20
C ARG A 81 -4.00 12.57 5.24
N MET A 82 -5.16 12.15 5.75
CA MET A 82 -6.36 11.94 4.93
C MET A 82 -7.12 13.24 4.65
N ALA A 83 -6.86 14.31 5.40
CA ALA A 83 -7.49 15.61 5.17
C ALA A 83 -7.13 16.17 3.78
N PRO A 84 -7.87 17.17 3.26
CA PRO A 84 -7.44 17.92 2.10
C PRO A 84 -6.07 18.60 2.34
N GLY A 85 -5.19 18.57 1.35
CA GLY A 85 -3.89 19.27 1.40
C GLY A 85 -2.69 18.32 1.31
N PRO A 86 -2.50 17.38 2.25
CA PRO A 86 -1.40 16.42 2.20
C PRO A 86 -1.33 15.64 0.89
N ASP A 87 -0.10 15.43 0.41
CA ASP A 87 0.14 14.63 -0.79
C ASP A 87 -0.10 13.14 -0.50
N ALA A 88 -0.81 12.48 -1.41
CA ALA A 88 -1.22 11.09 -1.25
C ALA A 88 -0.06 10.10 -1.43
N PHE A 89 1.01 10.46 -2.15
CA PHE A 89 2.18 9.61 -2.32
C PHE A 89 3.13 9.76 -1.13
N GLU A 90 3.35 10.97 -0.62
CA GLU A 90 4.11 11.19 0.62
C GLU A 90 3.43 10.55 1.83
N SER A 91 2.09 10.65 1.91
CA SER A 91 1.32 9.95 2.94
C SER A 91 1.42 8.44 2.81
N PHE A 92 1.51 7.93 1.58
CA PHE A 92 1.71 6.51 1.35
C PHE A 92 3.12 6.03 1.69
N ARG A 93 4.17 6.83 1.43
CA ARG A 93 5.55 6.53 1.89
C ARG A 93 5.60 6.38 3.40
N TRP A 94 5.07 7.37 4.12
CA TRP A 94 4.95 7.33 5.58
C TRP A 94 4.23 6.06 6.06
N TYR A 95 3.10 5.72 5.44
CA TYR A 95 2.35 4.52 5.79
C TYR A 95 3.11 3.22 5.49
N LEU A 96 3.81 3.16 4.35
CA LEU A 96 4.61 2.00 3.96
C LEU A 96 5.73 1.75 4.97
N GLU A 97 6.51 2.78 5.30
CA GLU A 97 7.60 2.73 6.29
C GLU A 97 7.06 2.36 7.68
N LEU A 98 6.01 3.04 8.13
CA LEU A 98 5.41 2.80 9.43
C LEU A 98 4.85 1.37 9.53
N ARG A 99 4.05 0.94 8.55
CA ARG A 99 3.44 -0.38 8.60
C ARG A 99 4.46 -1.49 8.46
N THR A 100 5.49 -1.34 7.62
CA THR A 100 6.56 -2.36 7.51
C THR A 100 7.34 -2.52 8.81
N LYS A 101 7.52 -1.43 9.58
CA LYS A 101 8.14 -1.48 10.92
C LYS A 101 7.29 -2.23 11.96
N HIS A 102 5.97 -2.09 11.92
CA HIS A 102 5.06 -2.58 12.98
C HIS A 102 4.23 -3.82 12.61
N ASP A 103 4.19 -4.22 11.33
CA ASP A 103 3.44 -5.37 10.83
C ASP A 103 4.40 -6.32 10.07
N PRO A 104 5.06 -7.26 10.79
CA PRO A 104 5.99 -8.21 10.17
C PRO A 104 5.35 -9.06 9.07
N ALA A 105 4.04 -9.31 9.13
CA ALA A 105 3.34 -10.03 8.07
C ALA A 105 3.22 -9.18 6.81
N PHE A 106 2.91 -7.88 6.94
CA PHE A 106 2.94 -6.95 5.81
C PHE A 106 4.35 -6.78 5.24
N LEU A 107 5.39 -6.68 6.07
CA LEU A 107 6.77 -6.62 5.59
C LEU A 107 7.13 -7.85 4.75
N ARG A 108 6.79 -9.06 5.21
CA ARG A 108 7.00 -10.28 4.42
C ARG A 108 6.29 -10.20 3.07
N ASP A 109 5.02 -9.81 3.05
CA ASP A 109 4.22 -9.69 1.83
C ASP A 109 4.81 -8.64 0.86
N VAL A 110 5.22 -7.47 1.37
CA VAL A 110 5.88 -6.43 0.57
C VAL A 110 7.19 -6.93 -0.03
N ARG A 111 8.02 -7.66 0.74
CA ARG A 111 9.28 -8.23 0.23
C ARG A 111 9.05 -9.25 -0.91
N THR A 112 7.91 -9.94 -0.94
CA THR A 112 7.58 -10.84 -2.07
C THR A 112 7.36 -10.11 -3.40
N LEU A 113 7.17 -8.79 -3.37
CA LEU A 113 7.00 -7.96 -4.57
C LEU A 113 8.32 -7.67 -5.30
N ARG A 114 9.47 -7.91 -4.65
CA ARG A 114 10.79 -7.61 -5.23
C ARG A 114 10.97 -8.33 -6.56
N GLY A 115 11.39 -7.57 -7.57
CA GLY A 115 11.64 -8.04 -8.93
C GLY A 115 10.40 -8.38 -9.75
N LYS A 116 9.20 -8.06 -9.25
CA LYS A 116 7.94 -8.26 -9.97
C LYS A 116 7.48 -7.01 -10.70
N ARG A 117 6.61 -7.21 -11.70
CA ARG A 117 5.82 -6.18 -12.37
C ARG A 117 4.53 -5.91 -11.59
N LEU A 118 4.51 -4.80 -10.87
CA LEU A 118 3.43 -4.35 -10.00
C LEU A 118 2.33 -3.65 -10.81
N GLY A 119 1.18 -4.29 -10.96
CA GLY A 119 0.05 -3.75 -11.70
C GLY A 119 -0.79 -2.77 -10.89
N CYS A 120 -1.08 -1.62 -11.49
CA CYS A 120 -2.06 -0.66 -11.00
C CYS A 120 -2.76 0.06 -12.14
N TRP A 121 -4.03 0.42 -11.93
CA TRP A 121 -4.83 1.18 -12.90
C TRP A 121 -4.38 2.64 -13.09
N CYS A 122 -3.51 3.18 -12.23
CA CYS A 122 -3.06 4.57 -12.37
C CYS A 122 -1.99 4.76 -13.46
N LYS A 123 -1.26 3.70 -13.82
CA LYS A 123 -0.26 3.78 -14.89
C LYS A 123 -0.93 4.07 -16.25
N PRO A 124 -0.31 4.87 -17.13
CA PRO A 124 1.09 5.34 -17.09
C PRO A 124 1.36 6.59 -16.23
N GLY A 125 0.33 7.17 -15.60
CA GLY A 125 0.50 8.34 -14.72
C GLY A 125 1.18 8.02 -13.37
N PRO A 126 1.38 9.04 -12.51
CA PRO A 126 1.92 8.87 -11.17
C PRO A 126 1.17 7.78 -10.39
N CYS A 127 1.91 6.84 -9.80
CA CYS A 127 1.32 5.64 -9.22
C CYS A 127 1.97 5.26 -7.88
N HIS A 128 1.17 4.74 -6.95
CA HIS A 128 1.68 4.26 -5.66
C HIS A 128 2.54 3.00 -5.81
N ALA A 129 2.37 2.26 -6.91
CA ALA A 129 3.24 1.15 -7.26
C ALA A 129 4.68 1.61 -7.53
N ASP A 130 4.90 2.85 -7.98
CA ASP A 130 6.25 3.42 -8.10
C ASP A 130 6.89 3.61 -6.73
N VAL A 131 6.11 4.05 -5.73
CA VAL A 131 6.58 4.18 -4.34
C VAL A 131 6.98 2.82 -3.77
N LEU A 132 6.16 1.77 -3.98
CA LEU A 132 6.50 0.41 -3.57
C LEU A 132 7.79 -0.10 -4.23
N ALA A 133 7.91 0.08 -5.55
CA ALA A 133 9.10 -0.33 -6.28
C ALA A 133 10.36 0.41 -5.80
N ALA A 134 10.27 1.73 -5.61
CA ALA A 134 11.38 2.53 -5.10
C ALA A 134 11.79 2.11 -3.68
N TRP A 135 10.82 1.88 -2.79
CA TRP A 135 11.11 1.39 -1.42
C TRP A 135 11.82 0.03 -1.44
N LEU A 136 11.40 -0.90 -2.31
CA LEU A 136 12.07 -2.19 -2.47
C LEU A 136 13.49 -2.04 -3.04
N ASP A 137 13.67 -1.19 -4.04
CA ASP A 137 14.99 -0.92 -4.64
C ASP A 137 15.96 -0.26 -3.63
N SER A 138 15.45 0.47 -2.63
CA SER A 138 16.27 1.20 -1.63
C SER A 138 16.91 0.31 -0.55
N GLY A 139 16.48 -0.94 -0.43
CA GLY A 139 17.18 -2.00 0.30
C GLY A 139 17.29 -1.85 1.83
N ASP A 140 16.20 -2.15 2.54
CA ASP A 140 16.20 -2.50 3.99
C ASP A 140 15.56 -3.89 4.29
#